data_AF-A0A2S9FT99-F1
#
_entry.id   AF-A0A2S9FT99-F1
#
_cell.length_a   1.000
_cell.length_b   1.000
_cell.length_c   1.000
_cell.angle_alpha   90.00
_cell.angle_beta   90.00
_cell.angle_gamma   90.00
#
_symmetry.space_group_name_H-M   'P 1'
#
loop_
_entity.id
_entity.type
_entity.pdbx_description
1 polymer ?
#
loop_
_entity_poly.entity_id
_entity_poly.type
_entity_poly.pdbx_seq_one_letter_code
_entity_poly.pdbx_strand_id
1 'polypeptide(L)'
;VGEVIPNPCNRCSGDGRVRARREISVKIPAGVGDGMRVRLAAQGEVGPGGGPAGDLYVEVHEKPHPVFVRDGDDLHCTVSVPMVDAALGT
;
A
#
# COMPACT_ATOMS: atom_id res chain seq x y z
N VAL A 1 -5.13 28.02 -27.12
CA VAL A 1 -6.54 28.46 -27.22
C VAL A 1 -7.31 27.68 -26.17
N GLY A 2 -7.98 28.38 -25.25
CA GLY A 2 -8.85 27.77 -24.26
C GLY A 2 -10.30 27.78 -24.74
N GLU A 3 -11.08 26.78 -24.35
CA GLU A 3 -12.51 26.72 -24.63
C GLU A 3 -13.27 27.21 -23.40
N VAL A 4 -14.10 28.25 -23.57
CA VAL A 4 -14.97 28.73 -22.49
C VAL A 4 -16.22 27.86 -22.50
N ILE A 5 -16.43 27.09 -21.43
CA ILE A 5 -17.59 26.21 -21.29
C ILE A 5 -18.82 27.10 -20.99
N PRO A 6 -19.81 27.24 -21.89
CA PRO A 6 -20.93 28.17 -21.71
C PRO A 6 -21.85 27.77 -20.55
N ASN A 7 -22.00 26.46 -20.34
CA ASN A 7 -22.79 25.87 -19.26
C ASN A 7 -21.90 24.86 -18.50
N PRO A 8 -21.11 25.31 -17.50
CA PRO A 8 -20.24 24.42 -16.76
C PRO A 8 -21.05 23.43 -15.91
N CYS A 9 -20.53 22.23 -15.73
CA CYS A 9 -21.17 21.22 -14.87
C CYS A 9 -21.21 21.71 -13.41
N ASN A 10 -22.38 21.75 -12.79
CA ASN A 10 -22.54 22.23 -11.40
C ASN A 10 -21.75 21.41 -10.36
N ARG A 11 -21.36 20.17 -10.67
CA ARG A 11 -20.63 19.29 -9.74
C ARG A 11 -19.11 19.48 -9.77
N CYS A 12 -18.53 19.80 -10.93
CA CYS A 12 -17.08 19.97 -11.11
C CYS A 12 -16.68 21.38 -11.56
N SER A 13 -17.64 22.27 -11.82
CA SER A 13 -17.44 23.63 -12.34
C SER A 13 -16.56 23.71 -13.59
N GLY A 14 -16.57 22.65 -14.42
CA GLY A 14 -15.75 22.57 -15.62
C GLY A 14 -14.36 21.92 -15.43
N ASP A 15 -13.99 21.49 -14.22
CA ASP A 15 -12.70 20.82 -13.95
C ASP A 15 -12.61 19.40 -14.55
N GLY A 16 -13.76 18.80 -14.90
CA GLY A 16 -13.83 17.46 -15.49
C GLY A 16 -13.61 16.32 -14.48
N ARG A 17 -13.52 16.61 -13.19
CA ARG A 17 -13.39 15.63 -12.10
C ARG A 17 -14.07 16.10 -10.82
N VAL A 18 -14.40 15.15 -9.95
CA VAL A 18 -14.98 15.40 -8.62
C VAL A 18 -14.30 14.51 -7.59
N ARG A 19 -14.19 14.98 -6.35
CA ARG A 19 -13.71 14.13 -5.25
C ARG A 19 -14.77 13.07 -4.95
N ALA A 20 -14.36 11.81 -4.95
CA ALA A 20 -15.19 10.68 -4.60
C ALA A 20 -14.43 9.74 -3.65
N ARG A 21 -15.15 9.11 -2.72
CA ARG A 21 -14.60 8.03 -1.91
C ARG A 21 -14.77 6.72 -2.66
N ARG A 22 -13.70 5.94 -2.77
CA ARG A 22 -13.69 4.64 -3.43
C ARG A 22 -12.98 3.62 -2.55
N GLU A 23 -13.53 2.41 -2.50
CA GLU A 23 -12.85 1.26 -1.91
C GLU A 23 -12.03 0.55 -2.98
N ILE A 24 -10.77 0.26 -2.65
CA ILE A 24 -9.82 -0.41 -3.55
C ILE A 24 -9.29 -1.64 -2.82
N SER A 25 -9.58 -2.81 -3.37
CA SER A 25 -9.06 -4.07 -2.85
C SER A 25 -7.65 -4.30 -3.38
N VAL A 26 -6.69 -4.44 -2.46
CA VAL A 26 -5.28 -4.69 -2.78
C VAL A 26 -4.91 -6.09 -2.33
N LYS A 27 -4.42 -6.91 -3.26
CA LYS A 27 -3.91 -8.25 -2.93
C LYS A 27 -2.42 -8.14 -2.64
N ILE A 28 -2.04 -8.38 -1.39
CA ILE A 28 -0.64 -8.43 -0.97
C ILE A 28 -0.14 -9.87 -1.18
N PRO A 29 0.82 -10.12 -2.08
CA PRO A 29 1.37 -11.47 -2.26
C PRO A 29 2.13 -11.94 -1.01
N ALA A 30 2.30 -13.26 -0.88
CA ALA A 30 3.13 -13.79 0.19
C ALA A 30 4.61 -13.44 -0.05
N GLY A 31 5.37 -13.24 1.03
CA GLY A 31 6.81 -13.01 0.98
C GLY A 31 7.23 -11.56 0.70
N VAL A 32 6.30 -10.61 0.57
CA VAL A 32 6.67 -9.19 0.42
C VAL A 32 7.48 -8.71 1.60
N GLY A 33 8.58 -8.01 1.34
CA GLY A 33 9.41 -7.38 2.37
C GLY A 33 8.91 -5.99 2.75
N ASP A 34 9.47 -5.46 3.83
CA ASP A 34 9.30 -4.06 4.23
C ASP A 34 9.74 -3.09 3.11
N GLY A 35 8.97 -2.02 2.91
CA GLY A 35 9.22 -1.01 1.88
C GLY A 35 8.86 -1.46 0.45
N MET A 36 8.35 -2.68 0.26
CA MET A 36 7.94 -3.13 -1.07
C MET A 36 6.72 -2.34 -1.57
N ARG A 37 6.75 -1.93 -2.84
CA ARG A 37 5.69 -1.12 -3.47
C ARG A 37 4.85 -1.95 -4.44
N VAL A 38 3.54 -1.99 -4.20
CA VAL A 38 2.54 -2.59 -5.10
C VAL A 38 1.94 -1.49 -5.98
N ARG A 39 2.06 -1.65 -7.31
CA ARG A 39 1.49 -0.72 -8.29
C ARG A 39 0.09 -1.15 -8.70
N LEU A 40 -0.87 -0.25 -8.58
CA LEU A 40 -2.25 -0.40 -9.01
C LEU A 40 -2.49 0.55 -10.19
N ALA A 41 -2.42 -0.01 -11.39
CA ALA A 41 -2.50 0.75 -12.63
C ALA A 41 -3.86 1.44 -12.79
N ALA A 42 -3.85 2.72 -13.18
CA ALA A 42 -5.05 3.52 -13.42
C ALA A 42 -6.02 3.61 -12.22
N GLN A 43 -5.53 3.37 -10.99
CA GLN A 43 -6.31 3.52 -9.74
C GLN A 43 -5.98 4.82 -8.99
N GLY A 44 -5.11 5.67 -9.54
CA GLY A 44 -4.79 6.98 -9.00
C GLY A 44 -5.80 8.06 -9.42
N GLU A 45 -5.44 9.31 -9.14
CA GLU A 45 -6.29 10.46 -9.45
C GLU A 45 -6.47 10.66 -10.96
N VAL A 46 -7.66 11.12 -11.35
CA VAL A 46 -7.98 11.45 -12.74
C VAL A 46 -7.23 12.72 -13.14
N GLY A 47 -6.61 12.69 -14.32
CA GLY A 47 -5.95 13.84 -14.91
C GLY A 47 -6.91 15.02 -15.16
N PRO A 48 -6.41 16.26 -15.21
CA PRO A 48 -7.25 17.44 -15.50
C PRO A 48 -7.92 17.31 -16.87
N GLY A 49 -9.14 17.85 -17.01
CA GLY A 49 -9.86 17.87 -18.29
C GLY A 49 -10.29 16.49 -18.80
N GLY A 50 -10.42 15.49 -17.91
CA GLY A 50 -10.79 14.11 -18.29
C GLY A 50 -9.63 13.27 -18.82
N GLY A 51 -8.38 13.66 -18.53
CA GLY A 51 -7.19 12.87 -18.83
C GLY A 51 -7.17 11.51 -18.11
N PRO A 52 -6.27 10.59 -18.53
CA PRO A 52 -6.20 9.26 -17.94
C PRO A 52 -5.92 9.31 -16.43
N ALA A 53 -6.38 8.30 -15.71
CA ALA A 53 -6.06 8.13 -14.30
C ALA A 53 -4.58 7.79 -14.11
N GLY A 54 -3.98 8.36 -13.07
CA GLY A 54 -2.64 8.00 -12.63
C GLY A 54 -2.59 6.61 -11.99
N ASP A 55 -1.40 6.22 -11.54
CA ASP A 55 -1.19 4.97 -10.82
C ASP A 55 -1.24 5.21 -9.30
N LEU A 56 -1.79 4.24 -8.57
CA LEU A 56 -1.75 4.21 -7.11
C LEU A 56 -0.61 3.27 -6.67
N TYR A 57 0.30 3.78 -5.84
CA TYR A 57 1.36 2.99 -5.22
C TYR A 57 1.02 2.74 -3.76
N VAL A 58 1.06 1.48 -3.35
CA VAL A 58 0.88 1.07 -1.95
C VAL A 58 2.22 0.55 -1.46
N GLU A 59 2.79 1.20 -0.46
CA GLU A 59 3.99 0.74 0.23
C GLU A 59 3.58 -0.13 1.42
N VAL A 60 4.20 -1.30 1.54
CA VAL A 60 3.94 -2.24 2.62
C VAL A 60 4.95 -2.00 3.71
N HIS A 61 4.47 -1.80 4.93
CA HIS A 61 5.29 -1.76 6.13
C HIS A 61 5.07 -2.99 6.98
N GLU A 62 6.16 -3.64 7.35
CA GLU A 62 6.12 -4.79 8.25
C GLU A 62 5.82 -4.32 9.68
N LYS A 63 4.80 -4.94 10.28
CA LYS A 63 4.47 -4.66 11.68
C LYS A 63 5.41 -5.47 12.57
N PRO A 64 6.11 -4.85 13.53
CA PRO A 64 6.94 -5.58 14.50
C PRO A 64 6.12 -6.65 15.23
N HIS A 65 6.69 -7.85 15.32
CA HIS A 65 6.09 -8.97 16.04
C HIS A 65 6.78 -9.14 17.41
N PRO A 66 6.03 -9.42 18.50
CA PRO A 66 6.59 -9.50 19.85
C PRO A 66 7.57 -10.67 20.06
N VAL A 67 7.47 -11.72 19.24
CA VAL A 67 8.27 -12.96 19.37
C VAL A 67 9.26 -13.14 18.23
N PHE A 68 8.93 -12.60 17.05
CA PHE A 68 9.65 -12.90 15.82
C PHE A 68 10.27 -11.64 15.26
N VAL A 69 11.49 -11.74 14.80
CA VAL A 69 12.18 -10.74 13.99
C VAL A 69 12.38 -11.37 12.63
N ARG A 70 11.86 -10.71 11.58
CA ARG A 70 12.08 -11.16 10.21
C ARG A 70 13.38 -10.54 9.69
N ASP A 71 14.23 -11.38 9.10
CA ASP A 71 15.43 -10.95 8.37
C ASP A 71 15.36 -11.58 6.98
N GLY A 72 14.93 -10.79 5.98
CA GLY A 72 14.69 -11.30 4.63
C GLY A 72 13.63 -12.41 4.59
N ASP A 73 14.06 -13.62 4.25
CA ASP A 73 13.21 -14.81 4.19
C ASP A 73 13.25 -15.64 5.49
N ASP A 74 14.05 -15.23 6.48
CA ASP A 74 14.22 -15.93 7.74
C ASP A 74 13.40 -15.31 8.88
N LEU A 75 13.01 -16.16 9.83
CA LEU A 75 12.36 -15.77 11.08
C LEU A 75 13.24 -16.13 12.27
N HIS A 76 13.71 -15.11 12.97
CA HIS A 76 14.48 -15.23 14.19
C HIS A 76 13.54 -15.13 15.41
N CYS A 77 13.77 -15.98 16.41
CA CYS A 77 13.18 -15.81 17.73
C CYS A 77 14.24 -16.03 18.80
N THR A 78 14.06 -15.37 19.95
CA THR A 78 14.92 -15.57 21.11
C THR A 78 14.15 -16.34 22.16
N VAL A 79 14.69 -17.49 22.56
CA VAL A 79 14.10 -18.35 23.59
C VAL A 79 15.03 -18.38 24.79
N SER A 80 14.49 -18.10 25.97
CA SER A 80 15.22 -18.26 27.23
C SER A 80 15.11 -19.70 27.69
N VAL A 81 16.24 -20.39 27.78
CA VAL A 81 16.31 -21.80 28.22
C VAL A 81 17.02 -21.88 29.57
N PRO A 82 16.50 -22.62 30.56
CA PRO A 82 17.20 -22.89 31.81
C PRO A 82 18.56 -23.54 31.56
N MET A 83 19.57 -23.18 32.35
CA MET A 83 20.93 -23.74 32.20
C MET A 83 20.95 -25.27 32.27
N VAL A 84 20.10 -25.86 33.12
CA VAL A 84 20.01 -27.32 33.28
C VAL A 84 19.53 -28.01 32.01
N ASP A 85 18.53 -27.45 31.33
CA ASP A 85 17.96 -28.00 30.09
C ASP A 85 18.96 -27.80 28.92
N ALA A 86 19.62 -26.65 28.87
CA ALA A 86 20.65 -26.36 27.88
C ALA A 86 21.88 -27.28 28.00
N ALA A 87 22.25 -27.69 29.22
CA ALA A 87 23.43 -28.52 29.49
C ALA A 87 23.16 -30.02 29.35
N LEU A 88 21.99 -30.49 29.79
CA LEU A 88 21.67 -31.92 29.80
C LEU A 88 20.98 -32.39 28.53
N GLY A 89 20.41 -31.46 27.75
CA GLY A 89 19.55 -31.79 26.64
C GLY A 89 18.23 -32.38 27.14
N THR A 90 17.15 -31.69 26.85
CA THR A 90 15.78 -32.21 26.97
C THR A 90 14.98 -31.75 25.78
#